data_AF-A0A7J6PYW3-F1
#
_entry.id   AF-A0A7J6PYW3-F1
#
_cell.length_a   1.000
_cell.length_b   1.000
_cell.length_c   1.000
_cell.angle_alpha   90.00
_cell.angle_beta   90.00
_cell.angle_gamma   90.00
#
_symmetry.space_group_name_H-M   'P 1'
#
loop_
_entity.id
_entity.type
_entity.pdbx_description
1 polymer ?
#
loop_
_entity_poly.entity_id
_entity_poly.type
_entity_poly.pdbx_seq_one_letter_code
_entity_poly.pdbx_strand_id
1 'polypeptide(L)'
;FFSTDWQIVKDRRLGRIADTYFVLLWPLYDAFESVFNTDNFAEEAIKNVTLAGVRRSKLALTIPLIATVTNGARTGYSFAIFDFKGDPEGNGSVTISPHESLYFFSQTRAMDKITLARKHGLHGIALQGSNDKRADLHPWDPRSLLYALVMNI
;
A
#
# COMPACT_ATOMS: atom_id res chain seq x y z
N PHE A 1 13.24 8.67 2.02
CA PHE A 1 12.49 9.67 2.81
C PHE A 1 11.01 9.29 2.83
N PHE A 2 10.36 9.43 3.99
CA PHE A 2 8.93 9.16 4.16
C PHE A 2 8.27 10.44 4.69
N SER A 3 7.17 10.86 4.06
CA SER A 3 6.30 11.91 4.59
C SER A 3 4.87 11.63 4.17
N THR A 4 3.95 11.98 5.05
CA THR A 4 2.51 11.99 4.80
C THR A 4 2.01 13.40 4.49
N ASP A 5 2.85 14.41 4.75
CA ASP A 5 2.61 15.83 4.47
C ASP A 5 3.53 16.28 3.32
N TRP A 6 2.96 16.32 2.12
CA TRP A 6 3.66 16.76 0.91
C TRP A 6 3.74 18.29 0.80
N GLN A 7 2.93 19.02 1.57
CA GLN A 7 2.98 20.47 1.61
C GLN A 7 4.26 20.93 2.34
N ILE A 8 4.61 20.31 3.46
CA ILE A 8 5.89 20.55 4.14
C ILE A 8 7.07 20.22 3.22
N VAL A 9 7.01 19.11 2.49
CA VAL A 9 8.06 18.72 1.53
C VAL A 9 8.26 19.79 0.47
N LYS A 10 7.15 20.36 -0.04
CA LYS A 10 7.17 21.44 -1.01
C LYS A 10 7.76 22.72 -0.41
N ASP A 11 7.23 23.18 0.72
CA ASP A 11 7.59 24.46 1.34
C ASP A 11 9.04 24.50 1.81
N ARG A 12 9.53 23.36 2.33
CA ARG A 12 10.91 23.20 2.79
C ARG A 12 11.86 22.72 1.68
N ARG A 13 11.37 22.59 0.43
CA ARG A 13 12.14 22.13 -0.74
C ARG A 13 12.85 20.79 -0.53
N LEU A 14 12.25 19.91 0.26
CA LEU A 14 12.83 18.62 0.62
C LEU A 14 12.80 17.62 -0.54
N GLY A 15 11.95 17.82 -1.56
CA GLY A 15 11.75 16.88 -2.66
C GLY A 15 12.97 16.61 -3.56
N ARG A 16 14.10 17.28 -3.33
CA ARG A 16 15.35 17.12 -4.08
C ARG A 16 16.49 16.51 -3.27
N ILE A 17 16.27 16.23 -1.99
CA ILE A 17 17.36 15.87 -1.05
C ILE A 17 17.62 14.36 -1.04
N ALA A 18 16.58 13.54 -0.98
CA ALA A 18 16.73 12.10 -0.95
C ALA A 18 16.90 11.48 -2.35
N ASP A 19 17.51 10.29 -2.37
CA ASP A 19 17.61 9.45 -3.57
C ASP A 19 16.35 8.66 -3.86
N THR A 20 15.63 8.27 -2.80
CA THR A 20 14.35 7.57 -2.91
C THR A 20 13.33 8.12 -1.91
N TYR A 21 12.11 8.31 -2.39
CA TYR A 21 10.94 8.74 -1.63
C TYR A 21 9.90 7.62 -1.66
N PHE A 22 9.44 7.24 -0.47
CA PHE A 22 8.47 6.16 -0.30
C PHE A 22 7.08 6.77 -0.13
N VAL A 23 6.17 6.44 -1.03
CA VAL A 23 4.78 6.90 -1.01
C VAL A 23 3.90 5.78 -0.49
N LEU A 24 3.38 5.94 0.72
CA LEU A 24 2.50 4.94 1.31
C LEU A 24 1.13 4.94 0.64
N LEU A 25 0.74 3.79 0.09
CA LEU A 25 -0.59 3.57 -0.47
C LEU A 25 -1.57 3.13 0.63
N TRP A 26 -1.83 4.03 1.56
CA TRP A 26 -2.77 3.84 2.65
C TRP A 26 -3.47 5.15 2.99
N PRO A 27 -4.77 5.15 3.33
CA PRO A 27 -5.44 6.37 3.75
C PRO A 27 -4.92 6.78 5.13
N LEU A 28 -4.62 8.07 5.29
CA LEU A 28 -4.11 8.63 6.55
C LEU A 28 -5.23 8.87 7.59
N TYR A 29 -6.48 8.92 7.13
CA TYR A 29 -7.68 9.22 7.90
C TYR A 29 -8.75 8.16 7.64
N ASP A 30 -9.81 8.15 8.45
CA ASP A 30 -10.92 7.18 8.63
C ASP A 30 -11.71 6.74 7.36
N ALA A 31 -11.09 6.74 6.18
CA ALA A 31 -11.58 6.06 4.99
C ALA A 31 -11.34 4.56 5.15
N PHE A 32 -12.20 3.91 5.94
CA PHE A 32 -12.29 2.45 6.05
C PHE A 32 -13.03 1.88 4.84
N GLU A 33 -12.48 2.13 3.65
CA GLU A 33 -12.98 1.61 2.39
C GLU A 33 -11.79 1.13 1.55
N SER A 34 -12.01 0.17 0.66
CA SER A 34 -10.95 -0.37 -0.21
C SER A 34 -10.47 0.60 -1.29
N VAL A 35 -10.84 1.89 -1.24
CA VAL A 35 -10.45 2.92 -2.23
C VAL A 35 -8.92 3.02 -2.39
N PHE A 36 -8.16 2.78 -1.32
CA PHE A 36 -6.69 2.81 -1.35
C PHE A 36 -6.07 1.72 -2.25
N ASN A 37 -6.82 0.65 -2.56
CA ASN A 37 -6.39 -0.38 -3.51
C ASN A 37 -6.43 0.10 -4.97
N THR A 38 -7.16 1.18 -5.27
CA THR A 38 -7.42 1.61 -6.66
C THR A 38 -6.21 2.27 -7.30
N ASP A 39 -6.13 2.23 -8.63
CA ASP A 39 -5.09 2.95 -9.38
C ASP A 39 -5.27 4.46 -9.27
N ASN A 40 -6.51 4.95 -9.27
CA ASN A 40 -6.80 6.37 -9.09
C ASN A 40 -6.20 6.92 -7.79
N PHE A 41 -6.32 6.19 -6.68
CA PHE A 41 -5.71 6.59 -5.41
C PHE A 41 -4.18 6.70 -5.52
N ALA A 42 -3.55 5.70 -6.16
CA ALA A 42 -2.10 5.71 -6.36
C ALA A 42 -1.64 6.81 -7.33
N GLU A 43 -2.38 7.07 -8.41
CA GLU A 43 -2.11 8.15 -9.36
C GLU A 43 -2.23 9.52 -8.70
N GLU A 44 -3.23 9.72 -7.84
CA GLU A 44 -3.38 10.95 -7.05
C GLU A 44 -2.21 11.12 -6.08
N ALA A 45 -1.80 10.06 -5.38
CA ALA A 45 -0.64 10.09 -4.51
C ALA A 45 0.63 10.49 -5.29
N ILE A 46 0.90 9.85 -6.44
CA ILE A 46 2.03 10.19 -7.33
C ILE A 46 1.98 11.66 -7.76
N LYS A 47 0.79 12.15 -8.15
CA LYS A 47 0.59 13.55 -8.56
C LYS A 47 0.95 14.50 -7.43
N ASN A 48 0.44 14.26 -6.22
CA ASN A 48 0.69 15.11 -5.05
C ASN A 48 2.18 15.17 -4.69
N VAL A 49 2.87 14.02 -4.72
CA VAL A 49 4.30 13.97 -4.44
C VAL A 49 5.14 14.66 -5.53
N THR A 50 4.74 14.51 -6.79
CA THR A 50 5.40 15.18 -7.92
C THR A 50 5.22 16.70 -7.82
N LEU A 51 4.03 17.18 -7.42
CA LEU A 51 3.75 18.61 -7.18
C LEU A 51 4.58 19.19 -6.02
N ALA A 52 5.01 18.34 -5.08
CA ALA A 52 5.97 18.72 -4.03
C ALA A 52 7.44 18.78 -4.51
N GLY A 53 7.69 18.54 -5.80
CA GLY A 53 8.99 18.70 -6.42
C GLY A 53 9.85 17.44 -6.46
N VAL A 54 9.29 16.28 -6.11
CA VAL A 54 9.98 14.99 -6.23
C VAL A 54 9.93 14.49 -7.67
N ARG A 55 11.06 14.00 -8.17
CA ARG A 55 11.14 13.36 -9.49
C ARG A 55 10.53 11.97 -9.45
N ARG A 56 9.72 11.60 -10.45
CA ARG A 56 9.10 10.27 -10.56
C ARG A 56 10.10 9.13 -10.47
N SER A 57 11.26 9.26 -11.13
CA SER A 57 12.33 8.26 -11.08
C SER A 57 12.97 8.05 -9.70
N LYS A 58 12.63 8.87 -8.71
CA LYS A 58 13.02 8.73 -7.30
C LYS A 58 11.86 8.28 -6.40
N LEU A 59 10.67 8.00 -6.94
CA LEU A 59 9.50 7.58 -6.17
C LEU A 59 9.35 6.07 -6.16
N ALA A 60 9.13 5.48 -4.99
CA ALA A 60 8.68 4.10 -4.86
C ALA A 60 7.30 4.06 -4.21
N LEU A 61 6.36 3.31 -4.81
CA LEU A 61 5.06 3.06 -4.20
C LEU A 61 5.22 2.02 -3.11
N THR A 62 4.70 2.30 -1.92
CA THR A 62 4.79 1.39 -0.78
C THR A 62 3.46 0.72 -0.55
N ILE A 63 3.42 -0.60 -0.74
CA ILE A 63 2.26 -1.44 -0.48
C ILE A 63 2.34 -1.93 0.96
N PRO A 64 1.31 -1.69 1.78
CA PRO A 64 1.35 -2.11 3.16
C PRO A 64 0.89 -3.56 3.35
N LEU A 65 1.64 -4.29 4.17
CA LEU A 65 1.34 -5.65 4.63
C LEU A 65 0.47 -5.61 5.90
N ILE A 66 -0.46 -4.67 5.96
CA ILE A 66 -1.36 -4.46 7.11
C ILE A 66 -2.81 -4.55 6.65
N ALA A 67 -3.66 -5.01 7.55
CA ALA A 67 -5.09 -4.87 7.45
C ALA A 67 -5.59 -3.90 8.53
N THR A 68 -6.65 -3.15 8.26
CA THR A 68 -7.28 -2.25 9.24
C THR A 68 -8.75 -2.61 9.38
N VAL A 69 -9.21 -2.69 10.62
CA VAL A 69 -10.60 -2.92 11.00
C VAL A 69 -11.38 -1.61 10.83
N THR A 70 -12.69 -1.69 10.56
CA THR A 70 -13.61 -0.52 10.51
C THR A 70 -13.48 0.44 11.70
N ASN A 71 -13.07 -0.05 12.88
CA ASN A 71 -12.88 0.77 14.09
C ASN A 71 -11.47 1.41 14.21
N GLY A 72 -10.62 1.27 13.18
CA GLY A 72 -9.26 1.81 13.14
C GLY A 72 -8.17 0.88 13.66
N ALA A 73 -8.50 -0.25 14.29
CA ALA A 73 -7.50 -1.20 14.76
C ALA A 73 -6.71 -1.80 13.59
N ARG A 74 -5.39 -1.97 13.76
CA ARG A 74 -4.50 -2.51 12.73
C ARG A 74 -4.01 -3.90 13.09
N THR A 75 -3.91 -4.75 12.09
CA THR A 75 -3.39 -6.13 12.17
C THR A 75 -2.58 -6.44 10.92
N GLY A 76 -1.95 -7.62 10.85
CA GLY A 76 -1.28 -8.08 9.64
C GLY A 76 -2.25 -8.48 8.53
N TYR A 77 -1.82 -8.36 7.27
CA TYR A 77 -2.53 -8.94 6.12
C TYR A 77 -2.83 -10.43 6.35
N SER A 78 -1.88 -11.18 6.92
CA SER A 78 -2.09 -12.61 7.20
C SER A 78 -3.32 -12.90 8.07
N PHE A 79 -3.70 -11.99 8.97
CA PHE A 79 -4.88 -12.15 9.83
C PHE A 79 -6.18 -12.11 9.02
N ALA A 80 -6.27 -11.19 8.06
CA ALA A 80 -7.41 -11.10 7.15
C ALA A 80 -7.57 -12.37 6.32
N ILE A 81 -6.47 -12.95 5.83
CA ILE A 81 -6.51 -14.13 4.97
C ILE A 81 -6.63 -15.43 5.76
N PHE A 82 -5.80 -15.62 6.79
CA PHE A 82 -5.71 -16.88 7.51
C PHE A 82 -6.88 -17.08 8.48
N ASP A 83 -7.18 -16.07 9.30
CA ASP A 83 -8.18 -16.19 10.37
C ASP A 83 -9.60 -15.91 9.84
N PHE A 84 -9.75 -14.90 8.99
CA PHE A 84 -11.06 -14.51 8.46
C PHE A 84 -11.38 -14.99 7.05
N LYS A 85 -10.46 -15.73 6.41
CA LYS A 85 -10.67 -16.31 5.06
C LYS A 85 -10.98 -15.24 4.00
N GLY A 86 -10.42 -14.04 4.17
CA GLY A 86 -10.48 -13.00 3.14
C GLY A 86 -9.90 -13.51 1.83
N ASP A 87 -10.55 -13.14 0.72
CA ASP A 87 -10.07 -13.48 -0.61
C ASP A 87 -8.82 -12.63 -0.95
N PRO A 88 -7.64 -13.25 -1.08
CA PRO A 88 -6.42 -12.51 -1.37
C PRO A 88 -6.44 -11.87 -2.76
N GLU A 89 -7.22 -12.39 -3.72
CA GLU A 89 -7.35 -11.84 -5.09
C GLU A 89 -8.53 -10.89 -5.25
N GLY A 90 -9.36 -10.77 -4.20
CA GLY A 90 -10.60 -10.01 -4.19
C GLY A 90 -10.43 -8.49 -4.16
N ASN A 91 -11.45 -7.82 -3.62
CA ASN A 91 -11.52 -6.35 -3.58
C ASN A 91 -10.70 -5.70 -2.45
N GLY A 92 -10.02 -6.49 -1.61
CA GLY A 92 -9.25 -5.99 -0.47
C GLY A 92 -10.09 -5.74 0.79
N SER A 93 -11.20 -6.47 0.98
CA SER A 93 -11.93 -6.48 2.24
C SER A 93 -12.51 -7.84 2.61
N VAL A 94 -12.79 -8.03 3.90
CA VAL A 94 -13.52 -9.20 4.42
C VAL A 94 -14.37 -8.78 5.61
N THR A 95 -15.64 -9.19 5.62
CA THR A 95 -16.55 -8.96 6.77
C THR A 95 -16.16 -9.87 7.92
N ILE A 96 -15.90 -9.30 9.09
CA ILE A 96 -15.55 -10.04 10.31
C ILE A 96 -16.70 -10.09 11.33
N SER A 97 -17.60 -9.12 11.27
CA SER A 97 -18.86 -9.09 12.04
C SER A 97 -19.91 -8.25 11.27
N PRO A 98 -21.20 -8.26 11.65
CA PRO A 98 -22.25 -7.53 10.91
C PRO A 98 -21.99 -6.04 10.68
N HIS A 99 -21.12 -5.42 11.48
CA HIS A 99 -20.78 -4.00 11.40
C HIS A 99 -19.28 -3.73 11.28
N GLU A 100 -18.47 -4.78 11.10
CA GLU A 100 -17.02 -4.65 11.01
C GLU A 100 -16.47 -5.44 9.83
N SER A 101 -15.56 -4.79 9.12
CA SER A 101 -14.77 -5.38 8.06
C SER A 101 -13.29 -5.13 8.33
N LEU A 102 -12.46 -6.04 7.86
CA LEU A 102 -11.04 -5.78 7.64
C LEU A 102 -10.85 -5.30 6.21
N TYR A 103 -10.03 -4.27 6.05
CA TYR A 103 -9.58 -3.75 4.76
C TYR A 103 -8.09 -3.99 4.63
N PHE A 104 -7.66 -4.52 3.50
CA PHE A 104 -6.28 -4.91 3.22
C PHE A 104 -5.95 -4.70 1.75
N PHE A 105 -4.67 -4.77 1.39
CA PHE A 105 -4.26 -4.72 -0.01
C PHE A 105 -4.44 -6.08 -0.65
N SER A 106 -5.23 -6.22 -1.72
CA SER A 106 -5.36 -7.50 -2.42
C SER A 106 -4.17 -7.75 -3.35
N GLN A 107 -3.87 -9.02 -3.63
CA GLN A 107 -2.79 -9.45 -4.53
C GLN A 107 -2.96 -8.86 -5.93
N THR A 108 -4.16 -8.95 -6.50
CA THR A 108 -4.50 -8.38 -7.81
C THR A 108 -4.15 -6.90 -7.86
N ARG A 109 -4.55 -6.15 -6.82
CA ARG A 109 -4.32 -4.71 -6.74
C ARG A 109 -2.86 -4.37 -6.46
N ALA A 110 -2.16 -5.20 -5.69
CA ALA A 110 -0.72 -5.06 -5.45
C ALA A 110 0.06 -5.20 -6.76
N MET A 111 -0.30 -6.19 -7.58
CA MET A 111 0.30 -6.40 -8.91
C MET A 111 -0.01 -5.26 -9.87
N ASP A 112 -1.22 -4.70 -9.85
CA ASP A 112 -1.56 -3.50 -10.63
C ASP A 112 -0.58 -2.35 -10.36
N LYS A 113 -0.06 -2.22 -9.13
CA LYS A 113 0.92 -1.17 -8.79
C LYS A 113 2.27 -1.38 -9.45
N ILE A 114 2.67 -2.61 -9.76
CA ILE A 114 3.89 -2.87 -10.56
C ILE A 114 3.72 -2.25 -11.95
N THR A 115 2.59 -2.51 -12.60
CA THR A 115 2.25 -1.95 -13.92
C THR A 115 2.17 -0.43 -13.86
N LEU A 116 1.54 0.12 -12.82
CA LEU A 116 1.45 1.56 -12.62
C LEU A 116 2.83 2.19 -12.40
N ALA A 117 3.70 1.58 -11.60
CA ALA A 117 5.04 2.07 -11.35
C ALA A 117 5.87 2.13 -12.65
N ARG A 118 5.76 1.10 -13.50
CA ARG A 118 6.38 1.08 -14.83
C ARG A 118 5.83 2.19 -15.73
N LYS A 119 4.49 2.32 -15.82
CA LYS A 119 3.79 3.35 -16.61
C LYS A 119 4.25 4.76 -16.26
N HIS A 120 4.47 5.04 -14.97
CA HIS A 120 4.86 6.37 -14.50
C HIS A 120 6.39 6.60 -14.42
N GLY A 121 7.21 5.61 -14.78
CA GLY A 121 8.66 5.70 -14.68
C GLY A 121 9.15 5.88 -13.23
N LEU A 122 8.51 5.16 -12.31
CA LEU A 122 8.85 5.19 -10.89
C LEU A 122 10.12 4.40 -10.59
N HIS A 123 10.75 4.66 -9.44
CA HIS A 123 11.91 3.93 -8.94
C HIS A 123 11.60 2.45 -8.67
N GLY A 124 10.39 2.15 -8.18
CA GLY A 124 9.97 0.78 -7.93
C GLY A 124 8.79 0.65 -6.98
N ILE A 125 8.68 -0.54 -6.38
CA ILE A 125 7.71 -0.87 -5.34
C ILE A 125 8.46 -1.21 -4.05
N ALA A 126 7.91 -0.82 -2.92
CA ALA A 126 8.37 -1.19 -1.59
C ALA A 126 7.24 -1.85 -0.80
N LEU A 127 7.60 -2.63 0.21
CA LEU A 127 6.65 -3.22 1.14
C LEU A 127 6.79 -2.55 2.51
N GLN A 128 5.67 -2.10 3.08
CA GLN A 128 5.64 -1.72 4.49
C GLN A 128 5.32 -2.96 5.32
N GLY A 129 6.32 -3.44 6.06
CA GLY A 129 6.11 -4.45 7.09
C GLY A 129 5.26 -3.91 8.25
N SER A 130 4.80 -4.81 9.10
CA SER A 130 4.14 -4.44 10.35
C SER A 130 5.04 -4.84 11.54
N ASN A 131 4.80 -4.22 12.70
CA ASN A 131 5.45 -4.64 13.95
C ASN A 131 4.97 -6.02 14.43
N ASP A 132 3.91 -6.54 13.80
CA ASP A 132 3.44 -7.90 14.02
C ASP A 132 4.33 -8.87 13.23
N LYS A 133 4.77 -9.94 13.90
CA LYS A 133 5.48 -11.06 13.26
C LYS A 133 4.64 -11.76 12.18
N ARG A 134 3.35 -11.41 12.08
CA ARG A 134 2.37 -11.92 11.13
C ARG A 134 1.90 -10.87 10.12
N ALA A 135 2.78 -9.95 9.70
CA ALA A 135 2.44 -8.96 8.68
C ALA A 135 1.90 -9.60 7.38
N ASP A 136 2.57 -10.61 6.85
CA ASP A 136 2.15 -11.39 5.68
C ASP A 136 2.18 -12.90 5.98
N LEU A 137 1.63 -13.70 5.06
CA LEU A 137 1.80 -15.15 5.05
C LEU A 137 3.25 -15.52 4.70
N HIS A 138 3.59 -16.80 4.81
CA HIS A 138 4.92 -17.27 4.45
C HIS A 138 5.25 -16.93 2.99
N PRO A 139 6.53 -16.64 2.65
CA PRO A 139 6.92 -16.25 1.30
C PRO A 139 6.66 -17.29 0.20
N TRP A 140 6.33 -18.54 0.57
CA TRP A 140 5.97 -19.63 -0.35
C TRP A 140 4.47 -19.95 -0.35
N ASP A 141 3.66 -19.25 0.44
CA ASP A 141 2.20 -19.38 0.41
C ASP A 141 1.68 -18.61 -0.82
N PRO A 142 0.92 -19.25 -1.73
CA PRO A 142 0.41 -18.58 -2.92
C PRO A 142 -0.54 -17.41 -2.60
N ARG A 143 -1.05 -17.32 -1.37
CA ARG A 143 -1.91 -16.23 -0.90
C ARG A 143 -1.12 -15.07 -0.27
N SER A 144 0.22 -15.16 -0.17
CA SER A 144 1.07 -14.07 0.34
C SER A 144 1.13 -12.89 -0.64
N LEU A 145 1.12 -11.67 -0.12
CA LEU A 145 1.36 -10.47 -0.92
C LEU A 145 2.79 -10.44 -1.49
N LEU A 146 3.79 -10.81 -0.68
CA LEU A 146 5.17 -10.91 -1.13
C LEU A 146 5.31 -11.95 -2.24
N TYR A 147 4.70 -13.13 -2.09
CA TYR A 147 4.73 -14.17 -3.12
C TYR A 147 4.14 -13.64 -4.44
N ALA A 148 2.95 -13.04 -4.40
CA ALA A 148 2.30 -12.49 -5.59
C ALA A 148 3.16 -11.44 -6.31
N LEU A 149 3.81 -10.55 -5.57
CA LEU A 149 4.68 -9.54 -6.17
C LEU A 149 5.93 -10.17 -6.80
N VAL A 150 6.62 -11.07 -6.09
CA VAL A 150 7.87 -11.66 -6.59
C VAL A 150 7.65 -12.51 -7.85
N MET A 151 6.53 -13.23 -7.92
CA MET A 151 6.22 -14.09 -9.08
C MET A 151 5.74 -13.32 -10.31
N ASN A 152 5.49 -12.00 -10.21
CA ASN A 152 4.94 -11.15 -11.28
C ASN A 152 5.83 -9.93 -11.62
N ILE A 153 7.09 -9.92 -11.16
CA ILE A 153 8.11 -8.92 -11.55
C ILE A 153 8.81 -9.34 -12.84
#